data_AF-A0A223P8J2-F1
#
_entry.id   AF-A0A223P8J2-F1
#
_cell.length_a   1.000
_cell.length_b   1.000
_cell.length_c   1.000
_cell.angle_alpha   90.00
_cell.angle_beta   90.00
_cell.angle_gamma   90.00
#
_symmetry.space_group_name_H-M   'P 1'
#
loop_
_entity.id
_entity.type
_entity.pdbx_description
1 polymer ?
#
loop_
_entity_poly.entity_id
_entity_poly.type
_entity_poly.pdbx_seq_one_letter_code
_entity_poly.pdbx_strand_id
1 'polypeptide(L)'
;MSAIFSIFKVVPGWCWAILIVVAALLGAELHGRHVVQVKWDAEVKAQREANDLLVDKRREDNRALAAKQLLDSSNIQREHDEEVANARAAAARSERMRIGTAICPTTGSTEASGTSGGNGANTGTRLVPDDVDRDIWALEIKVEGAFAAGRAAQAFIRANGMAPQTLLGE
;
A
#
# COMPACT_ATOMS: atom_id res chain seq x y z
N MET A 1 -55.94 -7.55 52.18
CA MET A 1 -57.02 -7.50 51.16
C MET A 1 -58.13 -6.50 51.48
N SER A 2 -58.59 -6.37 52.74
CA SER A 2 -59.65 -5.40 53.12
C SER A 2 -59.31 -3.91 52.83
N ALA A 3 -58.06 -3.50 53.05
CA ALA A 3 -57.63 -2.11 52.82
C ALA A 3 -57.66 -1.67 51.34
N ILE A 4 -57.38 -2.58 50.40
CA ILE A 4 -57.40 -2.28 48.95
C ILE A 4 -58.82 -1.94 48.50
N PHE A 5 -59.83 -2.67 48.99
CA PHE A 5 -61.24 -2.39 48.69
C PHE A 5 -61.78 -1.09 49.30
N SER A 6 -61.15 -0.58 50.37
CA SER A 6 -61.54 0.69 50.99
C SER A 6 -61.16 1.90 50.12
N ILE A 7 -60.04 1.84 49.41
CA ILE A 7 -59.57 2.89 48.50
C ILE A 7 -60.52 3.01 47.29
N PHE A 8 -61.05 1.89 46.79
CA PHE A 8 -62.04 1.88 45.71
C PHE A 8 -63.36 2.59 46.05
N LYS A 9 -63.71 2.73 47.34
CA LYS A 9 -64.92 3.45 47.77
C LYS A 9 -64.74 4.97 47.89
N VAL A 10 -63.50 5.45 48.02
CA VAL A 10 -63.17 6.88 48.21
C VAL A 10 -62.95 7.58 46.88
N VAL A 11 -62.45 6.86 45.88
CA VAL A 11 -62.14 7.42 44.56
C VAL A 11 -63.42 7.56 43.74
N PRO A 12 -63.79 8.78 43.31
CA PRO A 12 -64.94 8.98 42.44
C PRO A 12 -64.81 8.18 41.14
N GLY A 13 -65.92 7.64 40.64
CA GLY A 13 -65.94 6.81 39.42
C GLY A 13 -65.36 7.51 38.17
N TRP A 14 -65.37 8.84 38.12
CA TRP A 14 -64.79 9.61 37.03
C TRP A 14 -63.25 9.52 36.98
N CYS A 15 -62.56 9.32 38.11
CA CYS A 15 -61.11 9.12 38.12
C CYS A 15 -60.72 7.80 37.45
N TRP A 16 -61.50 6.72 37.64
CA TRP A 16 -61.28 5.45 36.97
C TRP A 16 -61.51 5.55 35.47
N ALA A 17 -62.52 6.31 35.05
CA ALA A 17 -62.76 6.58 33.63
C ALA A 17 -61.56 7.30 32.98
N ILE A 18 -60.99 8.31 33.65
CA ILE A 18 -59.79 9.00 33.16
C ILE A 18 -58.60 8.04 33.06
N LEU A 19 -58.36 7.21 34.07
CA LEU A 19 -57.25 6.25 34.05
C LEU A 19 -57.37 5.23 32.90
N ILE A 20 -58.59 4.75 32.63
CA ILE A 20 -58.85 3.84 31.50
C ILE A 20 -58.58 4.54 30.16
N VAL A 21 -59.02 5.79 30.02
CA VAL A 21 -58.76 6.59 28.80
C VAL A 21 -57.26 6.82 28.61
N VAL A 22 -56.53 7.19 29.65
CA VAL A 22 -55.07 7.37 29.59
C VAL A 22 -54.36 6.05 29.26
N ALA A 23 -54.76 4.94 29.86
CA ALA A 23 -54.21 3.63 29.55
C ALA A 23 -54.48 3.21 28.10
N ALA A 24 -55.68 3.51 27.56
CA ALA A 24 -56.02 3.23 26.18
C ALA A 24 -55.18 4.07 25.18
N LEU A 25 -54.96 5.35 25.49
CA LEU A 25 -54.11 6.23 24.68
C LEU A 25 -52.65 5.75 24.65
N LEU A 26 -52.09 5.42 25.82
CA LEU A 26 -50.73 4.88 25.93
C LEU A 26 -50.59 3.53 25.21
N GLY A 27 -51.60 2.65 25.33
CA GLY A 27 -51.63 1.37 24.64
C GLY A 27 -51.63 1.54 23.12
N ALA A 28 -52.40 2.50 22.60
CA ALA A 28 -52.44 2.81 21.17
C ALA A 28 -51.09 3.34 20.65
N GLU A 29 -50.44 4.25 21.39
CA GLU A 29 -49.12 4.77 21.02
C GLU A 29 -48.03 3.70 21.03
N LEU A 30 -48.00 2.85 22.06
CA LEU A 30 -47.05 1.75 22.16
C LEU A 30 -47.24 0.72 21.04
N HIS A 31 -48.50 0.40 20.72
CA HIS A 31 -48.80 -0.52 19.63
C HIS A 31 -48.40 0.06 18.27
N GLY A 32 -48.69 1.34 18.04
CA GLY A 32 -48.25 2.05 16.83
C GLY A 32 -46.73 2.06 16.68
N ARG A 33 -46.00 2.38 17.75
CA ARG A 33 -44.51 2.35 17.76
C ARG A 33 -43.97 0.96 17.49
N HIS A 34 -44.55 -0.08 18.10
CA HIS A 34 -44.12 -1.45 17.90
C HIS A 34 -44.31 -1.90 16.43
N VAL A 35 -45.44 -1.60 15.80
CA VAL A 35 -45.68 -1.96 14.39
C VAL A 35 -44.68 -1.26 13.46
N VAL A 36 -44.34 0.00 13.74
CA VAL A 36 -43.33 0.74 12.98
C VAL A 36 -41.94 0.15 13.20
N GLN A 37 -41.57 -0.18 14.44
CA GLN A 37 -40.28 -0.81 14.75
C GLN A 37 -40.14 -2.17 14.08
N VAL A 38 -41.16 -3.03 14.09
CA VAL A 38 -41.10 -4.34 13.43
C VAL A 38 -40.85 -4.21 11.93
N LYS A 39 -41.49 -3.23 11.26
CA LYS A 39 -41.25 -2.96 9.83
C LYS A 39 -39.83 -2.47 9.59
N TRP A 40 -39.36 -1.52 10.39
CA TRP A 40 -38.00 -0.99 10.32
C TRP A 40 -36.95 -2.09 10.53
N ASP A 41 -37.13 -2.92 11.55
CA ASP A 41 -36.20 -4.02 11.86
C ASP A 41 -36.16 -5.05 10.73
N ALA A 42 -37.29 -5.34 10.09
CA ALA A 42 -37.34 -6.21 8.91
C ALA A 42 -36.56 -5.62 7.72
N GLU A 43 -36.71 -4.32 7.44
CA GLU A 43 -35.97 -3.63 6.39
C GLU A 43 -34.46 -3.59 6.68
N VAL A 44 -34.08 -3.26 7.92
CA VAL A 44 -32.68 -3.25 8.36
C VAL A 44 -32.07 -4.65 8.23
N LYS A 45 -32.81 -5.69 8.58
CA LYS A 45 -32.34 -7.07 8.43
C LYS A 45 -32.11 -7.43 6.96
N ALA A 46 -33.06 -7.11 6.08
CA ALA A 46 -32.92 -7.36 4.65
C ALA A 46 -31.72 -6.59 4.05
N GLN A 47 -31.51 -5.34 4.46
CA GLN A 47 -30.34 -4.56 4.04
C GLN A 47 -29.02 -5.16 4.55
N ARG A 48 -28.98 -5.67 5.79
CA ARG A 48 -27.79 -6.36 6.32
C ARG A 48 -27.47 -7.61 5.53
N GLU A 49 -28.45 -8.47 5.27
CA GLU A 49 -28.26 -9.69 4.47
C GLU A 49 -27.74 -9.36 3.06
N ALA A 50 -28.29 -8.33 2.41
CA ALA A 50 -27.80 -7.87 1.11
C ALA A 50 -26.36 -7.34 1.17
N ASN A 51 -26.02 -6.58 2.22
CA ASN A 51 -24.66 -6.08 2.41
C ASN A 51 -23.66 -7.20 2.73
N ASP A 52 -24.04 -8.19 3.52
CA ASP A 52 -23.20 -9.33 3.86
C ASP A 52 -22.85 -10.13 2.60
N LEU A 53 -23.82 -10.36 1.70
CA LEU A 53 -23.56 -10.98 0.39
C LEU A 53 -22.58 -10.17 -0.47
N LEU A 54 -22.65 -8.84 -0.43
CA LEU A 54 -21.70 -7.98 -1.13
C LEU A 54 -20.30 -7.99 -0.50
N VAL A 55 -20.22 -8.08 0.84
CA VAL A 55 -18.95 -8.21 1.55
C VAL A 55 -18.28 -9.54 1.22
N ASP A 56 -19.05 -10.63 1.18
CA ASP A 56 -18.54 -11.96 0.84
C ASP A 56 -18.02 -12.01 -0.60
N LYS A 57 -18.77 -11.46 -1.55
CA LYS A 57 -18.27 -11.29 -2.93
C LYS A 57 -16.96 -10.51 -2.99
N ARG A 58 -16.88 -9.36 -2.31
CA ARG A 58 -15.63 -8.57 -2.25
C ARG A 58 -14.48 -9.34 -1.60
N ARG A 59 -14.76 -10.18 -0.60
CA ARG A 59 -13.72 -11.03 0.02
C ARG A 59 -13.20 -12.08 -0.94
N GLU A 60 -14.07 -12.69 -1.74
CA GLU A 60 -13.68 -13.64 -2.78
C GLU A 60 -12.85 -12.96 -3.87
N ASP A 61 -13.31 -11.81 -4.39
CA ASP A 61 -12.59 -11.03 -5.39
C ASP A 61 -11.21 -10.59 -4.87
N ASN A 62 -11.13 -10.11 -3.62
CA ASN A 62 -9.87 -9.73 -3.00
C ASN A 62 -8.90 -10.91 -2.84
N ARG A 63 -9.39 -12.12 -2.57
CA ARG A 63 -8.54 -13.33 -2.52
C ARG A 63 -7.99 -13.67 -3.90
N ALA A 64 -8.82 -13.58 -4.94
CA ALA A 64 -8.38 -13.82 -6.32
C ALA A 64 -7.36 -12.77 -6.78
N LEU A 65 -7.57 -11.50 -6.42
CA LEU A 65 -6.62 -10.41 -6.66
C LEU A 65 -5.30 -10.62 -5.90
N ALA A 66 -5.34 -11.03 -4.64
CA ALA A 66 -4.14 -11.31 -3.85
C ALA A 66 -3.29 -12.43 -4.47
N ALA A 67 -3.93 -13.47 -5.02
CA ALA A 67 -3.22 -14.55 -5.71
C ALA A 67 -2.50 -14.05 -6.98
N LYS A 68 -3.17 -13.18 -7.77
CA LYS A 68 -2.54 -12.56 -8.95
C LYS A 68 -1.39 -11.64 -8.56
N GLN A 69 -1.57 -10.81 -7.54
CA GLN A 69 -0.54 -9.91 -7.03
C GLN A 69 0.69 -10.68 -6.53
N LEU A 70 0.50 -11.83 -5.90
CA LEU A 70 1.62 -12.66 -5.45
C LEU A 70 2.45 -13.18 -6.63
N LEU A 71 1.80 -13.64 -7.70
CA LEU A 71 2.49 -14.07 -8.93
C LEU A 71 3.22 -12.90 -9.60
N ASP A 72 2.55 -11.76 -9.77
CA ASP A 72 3.14 -10.57 -10.40
C ASP A 72 4.33 -10.04 -9.59
N SER A 73 4.21 -9.98 -8.25
CA SER A 73 5.31 -9.56 -7.38
C SER A 73 6.52 -10.50 -7.47
N SER A 74 6.30 -11.81 -7.58
CA SER A 74 7.39 -12.79 -7.75
C SER A 74 8.08 -12.65 -9.10
N ASN A 75 7.34 -12.36 -10.16
CA ASN A 75 7.91 -12.12 -11.49
C ASN A 75 8.74 -10.84 -11.52
N ILE A 76 8.22 -9.74 -10.97
CA ILE A 76 8.93 -8.46 -10.86
C ILE A 76 10.21 -8.61 -10.05
N GLN A 77 10.14 -9.34 -8.93
CA GLN A 77 11.32 -9.55 -8.08
C GLN A 77 12.37 -10.40 -8.78
N ARG A 78 11.96 -11.45 -9.51
CA ARG A 78 12.87 -12.26 -10.32
C ARG A 78 13.58 -11.43 -11.39
N GLU A 79 12.84 -10.61 -12.14
CA GLU A 79 13.43 -9.74 -13.18
C GLU A 79 14.41 -8.72 -12.58
N HIS A 80 14.04 -8.11 -11.45
CA HIS A 80 14.93 -7.20 -10.72
C HIS A 80 16.23 -7.89 -10.28
N ASP A 81 16.13 -9.08 -9.69
CA ASP A 81 17.30 -9.81 -9.20
C ASP A 81 18.22 -10.26 -10.35
N GLU A 82 17.65 -10.62 -11.50
CA GLU A 82 18.39 -10.96 -12.72
C GLU A 82 19.14 -9.74 -13.29
N GLU A 83 18.49 -8.57 -13.37
CA GLU A 83 19.15 -7.34 -13.82
C GLU A 83 20.29 -6.91 -12.87
N VAL A 84 20.08 -6.99 -11.55
CA VAL A 84 21.12 -6.67 -10.56
C VAL A 84 22.28 -7.67 -10.62
N ALA A 85 21.99 -8.96 -10.80
CA ALA A 85 23.02 -9.98 -10.95
C ALA A 85 23.87 -9.74 -12.22
N ASN A 86 23.22 -9.37 -13.33
CA ASN A 86 23.92 -9.03 -14.57
C ASN A 86 24.79 -7.77 -14.40
N ALA A 87 24.27 -6.73 -13.76
CA ALA A 87 25.03 -5.51 -13.45
C ALA A 87 26.26 -5.82 -12.57
N ARG A 88 26.11 -6.66 -11.55
CA ARG A 88 27.24 -7.11 -10.71
C ARG A 88 28.25 -7.94 -11.49
N ALA A 89 27.81 -8.82 -12.39
CA ALA A 89 28.69 -9.62 -13.23
C ALA A 89 29.42 -8.78 -14.28
N ALA A 90 28.82 -7.69 -14.76
CA ALA A 90 29.47 -6.71 -15.62
C ALA A 90 30.52 -5.91 -14.83
N ALA A 91 30.18 -5.46 -13.62
CA ALA A 91 31.10 -4.79 -12.72
C ALA A 91 32.33 -5.64 -12.39
N ALA A 92 32.14 -6.91 -12.05
CA ALA A 92 33.23 -7.84 -11.75
C ALA A 92 34.16 -8.13 -12.94
N ARG A 93 33.69 -7.90 -14.18
CA ARG A 93 34.47 -8.09 -15.42
C ARG A 93 35.17 -6.82 -15.90
N SER A 94 34.87 -5.67 -15.30
CA SER A 94 35.45 -4.40 -15.67
C SER A 94 36.91 -4.27 -15.20
N GLU A 95 37.76 -3.69 -16.04
CA GLU A 95 39.15 -3.37 -15.68
C GLU A 95 39.17 -2.17 -14.71
N ARG A 96 40.12 -2.14 -13.75
CA ARG A 96 40.22 -1.07 -12.73
C ARG A 96 40.15 0.33 -13.35
N MET A 97 39.34 1.22 -12.77
CA MET A 97 39.18 2.58 -13.29
C MET A 97 40.51 3.34 -13.28
N ARG A 98 40.78 3.99 -14.41
CA ARG A 98 41.95 4.86 -14.61
C ARG A 98 41.47 6.32 -14.65
N ILE A 99 42.16 7.19 -13.93
CA ILE A 99 41.93 8.64 -13.98
C ILE A 99 42.40 9.11 -15.36
N GLY A 100 41.44 9.47 -16.21
CA GLY A 100 41.72 10.06 -17.51
C GLY A 100 42.40 11.42 -17.35
N THR A 101 43.32 11.73 -18.27
CA THR A 101 44.04 13.01 -18.33
C THR A 101 43.13 14.24 -18.48
N ALA A 102 41.86 14.05 -18.84
CA ALA A 102 40.84 15.09 -18.89
C ALA A 102 40.30 15.52 -17.52
N ILE A 103 40.35 14.65 -16.50
CA ILE A 103 39.79 14.91 -15.17
C ILE A 103 40.84 15.57 -14.27
N CYS A 104 42.08 15.11 -14.36
CA CYS A 104 43.23 15.74 -13.73
C CYS A 104 44.28 16.00 -14.81
N PRO A 105 44.37 17.22 -15.38
CA PRO A 105 45.49 17.57 -16.23
C PRO A 105 46.75 17.50 -15.39
N THR A 106 47.63 16.53 -15.68
CA THR A 106 48.94 16.37 -15.05
C THR A 106 49.81 17.58 -15.41
N THR A 107 49.62 18.68 -14.71
CA THR A 107 50.59 19.76 -14.63
C THR A 107 51.58 19.34 -13.54
N GLY A 108 52.84 19.16 -13.93
CA GLY A 108 53.85 18.49 -13.13
C GLY A 108 53.96 19.04 -11.71
N SER A 109 53.90 18.14 -10.72
CA SER A 109 54.37 18.42 -9.38
C SER A 109 55.66 17.64 -9.17
N THR A 110 56.77 18.36 -9.24
CA THR A 110 58.01 17.96 -8.56
C THR A 110 57.75 17.86 -7.06
N GLU A 111 58.41 16.90 -6.43
CA GLU A 111 58.55 16.69 -4.98
C GLU A 111 57.36 16.12 -4.20
N ALA A 112 57.42 14.81 -3.96
CA ALA A 112 57.11 14.24 -2.65
C ALA A 112 58.03 13.03 -2.41
N SER A 113 59.11 13.25 -1.65
CA SER A 113 59.93 12.18 -1.07
C SER A 113 59.10 11.42 -0.04
N GLY A 114 58.74 10.18 -0.34
CA GLY A 114 58.09 9.25 0.58
C GLY A 114 58.32 7.82 0.12
N THR A 115 59.08 7.07 0.91
CA THR A 115 59.56 5.71 0.61
C THR A 115 58.45 4.67 0.71
N SER A 116 58.46 3.73 -0.25
CA SER A 116 57.85 2.38 -0.25
C SER A 116 56.38 2.21 -0.68
N GLY A 117 56.19 1.31 -1.64
CA GLY A 117 54.90 0.72 -2.02
C GLY A 117 54.69 0.73 -3.53
N GLY A 118 55.22 -0.28 -4.24
CA GLY A 118 55.29 -0.30 -5.69
C GLY A 118 53.94 -0.20 -6.42
N ASN A 119 53.94 0.60 -7.48
CA ASN A 119 53.36 0.29 -8.79
C ASN A 119 54.11 1.17 -9.81
N GLY A 120 55.21 0.63 -10.31
CA GLY A 120 56.10 1.31 -11.25
C GLY A 120 55.45 1.55 -12.61
N ALA A 121 55.93 2.62 -13.26
CA ALA A 121 55.61 3.10 -14.60
C ALA A 121 54.29 3.89 -14.75
N ASN A 122 54.33 5.16 -14.35
CA ASN A 122 53.27 6.14 -14.56
C ASN A 122 53.37 6.73 -15.97
N THR A 123 52.82 6.04 -16.97
CA THR A 123 52.52 6.58 -18.30
C THR A 123 51.03 6.94 -18.36
N GLY A 124 50.72 8.22 -18.14
CA GLY A 124 49.47 8.86 -18.58
C GLY A 124 48.15 8.46 -17.91
N THR A 125 48.09 7.49 -17.00
CA THR A 125 46.82 7.06 -16.38
C THR A 125 47.01 6.57 -14.94
N ARG A 126 46.80 7.45 -13.95
CA ARG A 126 46.83 7.07 -12.54
C ARG A 126 45.63 6.17 -12.23
N LEU A 127 45.85 5.00 -11.62
CA LEU A 127 44.77 4.14 -11.14
C LEU A 127 43.98 4.84 -10.02
N VAL A 128 42.66 4.68 -10.02
CA VAL A 128 41.79 5.18 -8.96
C VAL A 128 42.05 4.37 -7.67
N PRO A 129 42.14 5.02 -6.49
CA PRO A 129 42.22 4.33 -5.20
C PRO A 129 41.09 3.30 -5.02
N ASP A 130 41.39 2.12 -4.49
CA ASP A 130 40.48 0.96 -4.41
C ASP A 130 39.17 1.24 -3.65
N ASP A 131 39.22 2.14 -2.69
CA ASP A 131 38.10 2.66 -1.90
C ASP A 131 37.14 3.50 -2.75
N VAL A 132 37.68 4.42 -3.55
CA VAL A 132 36.88 5.26 -4.46
C VAL A 132 36.31 4.45 -5.63
N ASP A 133 37.09 3.53 -6.18
CA ASP A 133 36.65 2.62 -7.25
C ASP A 133 35.45 1.76 -6.79
N ARG A 134 35.52 1.23 -5.56
CA ARG A 134 34.43 0.46 -4.95
C ARG A 134 33.17 1.28 -4.71
N ASP A 135 33.30 2.52 -4.24
CA ASP A 135 32.16 3.39 -4.00
C ASP A 135 31.47 3.82 -5.31
N ILE A 136 32.24 4.06 -6.37
CA ILE A 136 31.69 4.36 -7.71
C ILE A 136 30.93 3.14 -8.25
N TRP A 137 31.50 1.94 -8.16
CA TRP A 137 30.80 0.71 -8.55
C TRP A 137 29.54 0.45 -7.72
N ALA A 138 29.58 0.72 -6.42
CA ALA A 138 28.41 0.61 -5.56
C ALA A 138 27.31 1.62 -5.93
N LEU A 139 27.70 2.83 -6.34
CA LEU A 139 26.79 3.85 -6.83
C LEU A 139 26.16 3.45 -8.18
N GLU A 140 26.97 2.94 -9.11
CA GLU A 140 26.51 2.46 -10.41
C GLU A 140 25.48 1.33 -10.27
N ILE A 141 25.75 0.35 -9.40
CA ILE A 141 24.80 -0.74 -9.10
C ILE A 141 23.49 -0.20 -8.50
N LYS A 142 23.54 0.83 -7.65
CA LYS A 142 22.32 1.45 -7.09
C LYS A 142 21.53 2.21 -8.15
N VAL A 143 22.22 2.93 -9.03
CA VAL A 143 21.58 3.68 -10.13
C VAL A 143 20.94 2.70 -11.12
N GLU A 144 21.64 1.65 -11.52
CA GLU A 144 21.08 0.59 -12.37
C GLU A 144 19.90 -0.10 -11.71
N GLY A 145 19.95 -0.38 -10.39
CA GLY A 145 18.79 -0.90 -9.65
C GLY A 145 17.57 0.03 -9.71
N ALA A 146 17.77 1.35 -9.64
CA ALA A 146 16.69 2.32 -9.77
C ALA A 146 16.12 2.36 -11.21
N PHE A 147 16.98 2.29 -12.23
CA PHE A 147 16.54 2.22 -13.63
C PHE A 147 15.85 0.90 -13.95
N ALA A 148 16.32 -0.22 -13.39
CA ALA A 148 15.69 -1.54 -13.48
C ALA A 148 14.27 -1.50 -12.92
N ALA A 149 14.09 -0.93 -11.72
CA ALA A 149 12.78 -0.73 -11.13
C ALA A 149 11.87 0.16 -12.01
N GLY A 150 12.42 1.20 -12.63
CA GLY A 150 11.71 2.04 -13.59
C GLY A 150 11.26 1.30 -14.85
N ARG A 151 12.13 0.47 -15.44
CA ARG A 151 11.80 -0.38 -16.60
C ARG A 151 10.76 -1.43 -16.25
N ALA A 152 10.88 -2.08 -15.11
CA ALA A 152 9.90 -3.05 -14.61
C ALA A 152 8.52 -2.39 -14.38
N ALA A 153 8.50 -1.20 -13.77
CA ALA A 153 7.28 -0.41 -13.61
C ALA A 153 6.66 -0.02 -14.97
N GLN A 154 7.49 0.39 -15.93
CA GLN A 154 7.02 0.75 -17.28
C GLN A 154 6.48 -0.46 -18.05
N ALA A 155 7.11 -1.63 -17.91
CA ALA A 155 6.65 -2.90 -18.47
C ALA A 155 5.30 -3.31 -17.86
N PHE A 156 5.16 -3.20 -16.54
CA PHE A 156 3.90 -3.46 -15.83
C PHE A 156 2.77 -2.52 -16.28
N ILE A 157 3.05 -1.23 -16.43
CA ILE A 157 2.08 -0.23 -16.92
C ILE A 157 1.61 -0.57 -18.34
N ARG A 158 2.52 -0.95 -19.24
CA ARG A 158 2.18 -1.36 -20.62
C ARG A 158 1.38 -2.65 -20.66
N ALA A 159 1.78 -3.67 -19.90
CA ALA A 159 1.10 -4.96 -19.87
C ALA A 159 -0.35 -4.86 -19.35
N ASN A 160 -0.63 -3.89 -18.47
CA ASN A 160 -1.96 -3.67 -17.90
C ASN A 160 -2.78 -2.59 -18.62
N GLY A 161 -2.34 -2.11 -19.79
CA GLY A 161 -3.08 -1.11 -20.58
C GLY A 161 -3.23 0.26 -19.89
N MET A 162 -2.42 0.54 -18.85
CA MET A 162 -2.42 1.79 -18.10
C MET A 162 -1.45 2.83 -18.66
N ALA A 163 -0.76 2.49 -19.77
CA ALA A 163 0.07 3.47 -20.46
C ALA A 163 -0.82 4.62 -20.96
N PRO A 164 -0.40 5.88 -20.79
CA PRO A 164 -1.14 7.00 -21.35
C PRO A 164 -1.30 6.75 -22.84
N GLN A 165 -2.55 6.71 -23.30
CA GLN A 165 -2.88 6.70 -24.71
C GLN A 165 -2.39 8.05 -25.24
N THR A 166 -1.13 8.11 -25.66
CA THR A 166 -0.66 9.24 -26.43
C THR A 166 -1.54 9.26 -27.65
N LEU A 167 -2.34 10.33 -27.74
CA LEU A 167 -3.02 10.82 -28.92
C LEU A 167 -2.03 10.89 -30.09
N LEU A 168 -1.78 9.76 -30.74
CA LEU A 168 -1.52 9.66 -32.15
C LEU A 168 -2.93 9.47 -32.72
N GLY A 169 -3.63 10.50 -33.19
CA GLY A 169 -3.07 11.46 -34.13
C GLY A 169 -2.78 10.76 -35.46
N GLU A 170 -3.71 9.93 -35.93
CA GLU A 170 -3.90 9.59 -37.34
C GLU A 170 -5.32 10.03 -37.75
#